data_AF-A0A3D1KCS4-F1
#
_entry.id   AF-A0A3D1KCS4-F1
#
_cell.length_a   1.000
_cell.length_b   1.000
_cell.length_c   1.000
_cell.angle_alpha   90.00
_cell.angle_beta   90.00
_cell.angle_gamma   90.00
#
_symmetry.space_group_name_H-M   'P 1'
#
loop_
_entity.id
_entity.type
_entity.pdbx_description
1 polymer ?
#
loop_
_entity_poly.entity_id
_entity_poly.type
_entity_poly.pdbx_seq_one_letter_code
_entity_poly.pdbx_strand_id
1 'polypeptide(L)'
;MVETVKAISLSIMIAISGWFNDGLKNLGAGKYDEAVAELTKVYEKDVPGNKFRELALFFRAQAYYGKEDKDKACADLLSLIRMQPGAELDAEARALYLKWGGAPEKLLPVASPKAAWTKFLEVARKGDLKTALEMSSGKFRELIKEEAGEDPDQLKTLPEEIPFAPVEEKLGENDKRGTAELIFQVPSEDEVKFKMGFVHDVKNNVWLIDSIDERVMNGEIDIGVNNPPQGNLNKLKQIGLALSMYSEEYNDLFPASLEVLRTGGYLENEEIFLWKSPEEDAKFPFIYRAGLKQSEDADSIIAAAPVAVDGWREVLCIDGHVEKMDEEKFKEAVARQGWKFKGLVKKEDVPEDKQKEIRGFVKKLGDSDSNVRADSKKKLLEMGIDAFPVIEEFTNDPDPEIRIEVKNILKGK
;
A
#
# COMPACT_ATOMS: atom_id res chain seq x y z
N MET A 1 2.84 4.12 54.76
CA MET A 1 2.67 3.33 53.50
C MET A 1 3.96 3.31 52.68
N VAL A 2 4.55 4.46 52.32
CA VAL A 2 5.80 4.52 51.53
C VAL A 2 7.03 3.88 52.22
N GLU A 3 7.22 4.10 53.53
CA GLU A 3 8.33 3.45 54.27
C GLU A 3 8.17 1.94 54.40
N THR A 4 6.95 1.47 54.61
CA THR A 4 6.63 0.03 54.70
C THR A 4 6.89 -0.68 53.38
N VAL A 5 6.53 -0.06 52.25
CA VAL A 5 6.82 -0.59 50.91
C VAL A 5 8.34 -0.67 50.68
N LYS A 6 9.11 0.36 51.06
CA LYS A 6 10.58 0.35 50.95
C LYS A 6 11.23 -0.74 51.80
N ALA A 7 10.77 -0.92 53.04
CA ALA A 7 11.29 -1.95 53.94
C ALA A 7 11.02 -3.37 53.41
N ILE A 8 9.82 -3.61 52.88
CA ILE A 8 9.44 -4.88 52.24
C ILE A 8 10.31 -5.11 51.00
N SER A 9 10.45 -4.13 50.11
CA SER A 9 11.32 -4.24 48.93
C SER A 9 12.77 -4.56 49.29
N LEU A 10 13.33 -3.90 50.31
CA LEU A 10 14.70 -4.16 50.77
C LEU A 10 14.86 -5.59 51.31
N SER A 11 13.91 -6.06 52.13
CA SER A 11 13.95 -7.41 52.67
C SER A 11 13.90 -8.48 51.57
N ILE A 12 13.10 -8.25 50.52
CA ILE A 12 13.01 -9.16 49.38
C ILE A 12 14.31 -9.13 48.56
N MET A 13 14.92 -7.96 48.35
CA MET A 13 16.20 -7.86 47.65
C MET A 13 17.32 -8.59 48.40
N ILE A 14 17.36 -8.52 49.73
CA ILE A 14 18.31 -9.29 50.55
C ILE A 14 18.10 -10.79 50.37
N ALA A 15 16.84 -11.26 50.39
CA ALA A 15 16.52 -12.66 50.17
C ALA A 15 16.93 -13.13 48.76
N ILE A 16 16.65 -12.32 47.73
CA ILE A 16 17.06 -12.57 46.35
C ILE A 16 18.57 -12.72 46.24
N SER A 17 19.35 -11.81 46.84
CA SER A 17 20.81 -11.91 46.84
C SER A 17 21.32 -13.14 47.59
N GLY A 18 20.66 -13.53 48.68
CA GLY A 18 20.94 -14.76 49.42
C GLY A 18 20.77 -16.00 48.55
N TRP A 19 19.59 -16.18 47.96
CA TRP A 19 19.30 -17.30 47.04
C TRP A 19 20.24 -17.32 45.84
N PHE A 20 20.56 -16.15 45.27
CA PHE A 20 21.49 -16.07 44.15
C PHE A 20 22.89 -16.57 44.53
N ASN A 21 23.43 -16.12 45.66
CA ASN A 21 24.75 -16.54 46.15
C ASN A 21 24.77 -18.04 46.50
N ASP A 22 23.71 -18.56 47.13
CA ASP A 22 23.59 -19.98 47.44
C ASP A 22 23.52 -20.82 46.15
N GLY A 23 22.78 -20.34 45.14
CA GLY A 23 22.73 -20.93 43.81
C GLY A 23 24.11 -21.02 43.15
N LEU A 24 24.88 -19.93 43.15
CA LEU A 24 26.24 -19.90 42.62
C LEU A 24 27.20 -20.83 43.39
N LYS A 25 27.11 -20.84 44.72
CA LYS A 25 27.93 -21.72 45.57
C LYS A 25 27.64 -23.19 45.30
N ASN A 26 26.36 -23.56 45.18
CA ASN A 26 25.95 -24.92 44.84
C ASN A 26 26.40 -25.31 43.43
N LEU A 27 26.28 -24.39 42.46
CA LEU A 27 26.77 -24.60 41.10
C LEU A 27 28.29 -24.88 41.08
N GLY A 28 29.09 -24.05 41.75
CA GLY A 28 30.54 -24.23 41.86
C GLY A 28 30.95 -25.50 42.61
N ALA A 29 30.07 -26.04 43.46
CA ALA A 29 30.26 -27.31 44.16
C ALA A 29 29.72 -28.53 43.38
N GLY A 30 29.20 -28.35 42.16
CA GLY A 30 28.59 -29.43 41.37
C GLY A 30 27.24 -29.93 41.90
N LYS A 31 26.64 -29.23 42.86
CA LYS A 31 25.34 -29.54 43.46
C LYS A 31 24.22 -28.93 42.62
N TYR A 32 24.01 -29.52 41.44
CA TYR A 32 23.20 -28.87 40.42
C TYR A 32 21.72 -28.79 40.76
N ASP A 33 21.15 -29.77 41.47
CA ASP A 33 19.74 -29.72 41.89
C ASP A 33 19.48 -28.57 42.86
N GLU A 34 20.37 -28.40 43.84
CA GLU A 34 20.31 -27.32 44.80
C GLU A 34 20.57 -25.97 44.13
N ALA A 35 21.51 -25.91 43.17
CA ALA A 35 21.73 -24.71 42.36
C ALA A 35 20.48 -24.31 41.58
N VAL A 36 19.83 -25.26 40.90
CA VAL A 36 18.58 -25.01 40.17
C VAL A 36 17.48 -24.53 41.11
N ALA A 37 17.32 -25.14 42.29
CA ALA A 37 16.31 -24.77 43.25
C ALA A 37 16.49 -23.32 43.75
N GLU A 38 17.70 -22.93 44.14
CA GLU A 38 17.97 -21.57 44.63
C GLU A 38 17.85 -20.52 43.53
N LEU A 39 18.38 -20.78 42.32
CA LEU A 39 18.27 -19.85 41.19
C LEU A 39 16.82 -19.72 40.69
N THR A 40 16.00 -20.76 40.84
CA THR A 40 14.56 -20.69 40.54
C THR A 40 13.84 -19.73 41.49
N LYS A 41 14.17 -19.73 42.79
CA LYS A 41 13.62 -18.75 43.74
C LYS A 41 13.95 -17.31 43.33
N VAL A 42 15.14 -17.07 42.78
CA VAL A 42 15.51 -15.74 42.24
C VAL A 42 14.66 -15.36 41.04
N TYR A 43 14.52 -16.29 40.08
CA TYR A 43 13.81 -16.06 38.83
C TYR A 43 12.29 -15.83 39.01
N GLU A 44 11.66 -16.59 39.90
CA GLU A 44 10.21 -16.52 40.17
C GLU A 44 9.80 -15.27 40.94
N LYS A 45 10.76 -14.52 41.51
CA LYS A 45 10.46 -13.31 42.27
C LYS A 45 10.38 -12.11 41.35
N ASP A 46 9.15 -11.82 40.96
CA ASP A 46 8.78 -10.64 40.20
C ASP A 46 8.73 -9.40 41.11
N VAL A 47 9.89 -8.75 41.25
CA VAL A 47 10.03 -7.49 41.98
C VAL A 47 10.66 -6.45 41.04
N PRO A 48 10.10 -5.23 40.95
CA PRO A 48 10.66 -4.18 40.12
C PRO A 48 12.15 -3.95 40.44
N GLY A 49 12.99 -3.99 39.41
CA GLY A 49 14.43 -3.76 39.54
C GLY A 49 15.25 -4.98 39.99
N ASN A 50 14.70 -6.19 39.98
CA ASN A 50 15.46 -7.41 40.22
C ASN A 50 16.46 -7.69 39.08
N LYS A 51 17.67 -7.13 39.21
CA LYS A 51 18.78 -7.33 38.26
C LYS A 51 19.35 -8.75 38.27
N PHE A 52 19.03 -9.56 39.28
CA PHE A 52 19.52 -10.94 39.37
C PHE A 52 18.72 -11.90 38.50
N ARG A 53 17.56 -11.51 37.96
CA ARG A 53 16.69 -12.39 37.19
C ARG A 53 17.36 -12.94 35.93
N GLU A 54 18.06 -12.08 35.19
CA GLU A 54 18.81 -12.46 33.98
C GLU A 54 19.96 -13.42 34.32
N LEU A 55 20.77 -13.06 35.32
CA LEU A 55 21.87 -13.90 35.79
C LEU A 55 21.38 -15.24 36.34
N ALA A 56 20.24 -15.26 37.02
CA ALA A 56 19.67 -16.49 37.55
C ALA A 56 19.31 -17.47 36.43
N LEU A 57 18.71 -17.00 35.33
CA LEU A 57 18.48 -17.83 34.14
C LEU A 57 19.80 -18.33 33.54
N PHE A 58 20.81 -17.46 33.43
CA PHE A 58 22.11 -17.82 32.89
C PHE A 58 22.79 -18.95 33.68
N PHE A 59 22.88 -18.80 35.00
CA PHE A 59 23.50 -19.80 35.86
C PHE A 59 22.63 -21.05 36.07
N ARG A 60 21.30 -20.91 35.99
CA ARG A 60 20.40 -22.06 36.06
C ARG A 60 20.51 -22.91 34.80
N ALA A 61 20.70 -22.28 33.64
CA ALA A 61 21.01 -22.98 32.41
C ALA A 61 22.32 -23.78 32.52
N GLN A 62 23.37 -23.21 33.12
CA GLN A 62 24.62 -23.93 33.38
C GLN A 62 24.41 -25.10 34.35
N ALA A 63 23.59 -24.94 35.39
CA ALA A 63 23.25 -26.03 36.31
C ALA A 63 22.50 -27.16 35.60
N TYR A 64 21.50 -26.84 34.77
CA TYR A 64 20.81 -27.84 33.94
C TYR A 64 21.74 -28.54 32.96
N TYR A 65 22.65 -27.80 32.33
CA TYR A 65 23.66 -28.40 31.45
C TYR A 65 24.60 -29.32 32.21
N GLY A 66 25.01 -28.95 33.43
CA GLY A 66 25.79 -29.81 34.33
C GLY A 66 25.06 -31.09 34.73
N LYS A 67 23.72 -31.08 34.78
CA LYS A 67 22.86 -32.27 34.94
C LYS A 67 22.62 -33.05 33.65
N GLU A 68 23.24 -32.64 32.55
CA GLU A 68 23.00 -33.18 31.20
C GLU A 68 21.57 -32.91 30.67
N ASP A 69 20.79 -32.04 31.32
CA ASP A 69 19.45 -31.61 30.88
C ASP A 69 19.58 -30.43 29.90
N LYS A 70 20.07 -30.74 28.70
CA LYS A 70 20.34 -29.75 27.64
C LYS A 70 19.08 -29.01 27.19
N ASP A 71 17.94 -29.67 27.19
CA ASP A 71 16.67 -29.06 26.79
C ASP A 71 16.28 -27.91 27.72
N LYS A 72 16.35 -28.14 29.05
CA LYS A 72 16.09 -27.06 30.02
C LYS A 72 17.17 -25.99 30.02
N ALA A 73 18.43 -26.37 29.82
CA ALA A 73 19.52 -25.41 29.68
C ALA A 73 19.27 -24.44 28.51
N CYS A 74 18.95 -24.98 27.33
CA CYS A 74 18.62 -24.18 26.15
C CYS A 74 17.34 -23.36 26.34
N ALA A 75 16.32 -23.88 27.04
CA ALA A 75 15.10 -23.14 27.34
C ALA A 75 15.34 -21.91 28.23
N ASP A 76 16.21 -22.03 29.24
CA ASP A 76 16.59 -20.92 30.10
C ASP A 76 17.42 -19.86 29.35
N LEU A 77 18.38 -20.28 28.53
CA LEU A 77 19.15 -19.35 27.68
C LEU A 77 18.25 -18.62 26.68
N LEU A 78 17.30 -19.31 26.07
CA LEU A 78 16.34 -18.68 25.17
C LEU A 78 15.43 -17.67 25.91
N SER A 79 15.02 -18.01 27.13
CA SER A 79 14.25 -17.09 27.98
C SER A 79 15.06 -15.85 28.36
N LEU A 80 16.34 -16.03 28.67
CA LEU A 80 17.29 -14.95 28.94
C LEU A 80 17.44 -14.04 27.72
N ILE A 81 17.74 -14.58 26.54
CA ILE A 81 17.91 -13.81 25.30
C ILE A 81 16.66 -12.98 24.98
N ARG A 82 15.46 -13.54 25.23
CA ARG A 82 14.19 -12.82 25.04
C ARG A 82 13.97 -11.67 26.03
N MET A 83 14.68 -11.64 27.15
CA MET A 83 14.67 -10.51 28.09
C MET A 83 15.55 -9.34 27.61
N GLN A 84 16.28 -9.50 26.49
CA GLN A 84 17.20 -8.48 25.96
C GLN A 84 18.24 -8.04 27.00
N PRO A 85 19.08 -8.96 27.50
CA PRO A 85 20.09 -8.64 28.49
C PRO A 85 21.16 -7.74 27.88
N GLY A 86 22.09 -7.24 28.70
CA GLY A 86 23.24 -6.50 28.20
C GLY A 86 24.04 -7.26 27.14
N ALA A 87 24.66 -6.54 26.20
CA ALA A 87 25.28 -7.11 24.99
C ALA A 87 26.27 -8.26 25.26
N GLU A 88 27.07 -8.16 26.33
CA GLU A 88 28.03 -9.20 26.71
C GLU A 88 27.31 -10.51 27.10
N LEU A 89 26.27 -10.41 27.95
CA LEU A 89 25.50 -11.56 28.42
C LEU A 89 24.66 -12.18 27.30
N ASP A 90 24.11 -11.36 26.39
CA ASP A 90 23.38 -11.83 25.21
C ASP A 90 24.28 -12.68 24.30
N ALA A 91 25.48 -12.15 23.98
CA ALA A 91 26.44 -12.84 23.12
C ALA A 91 26.88 -14.19 23.72
N GLU A 92 27.16 -14.22 25.03
CA GLU A 92 27.52 -15.45 25.72
C GLU A 92 26.36 -16.45 25.76
N ALA A 93 25.15 -15.99 26.06
CA ALA A 93 23.95 -16.84 26.09
C ALA A 93 23.67 -17.48 24.72
N ARG A 94 23.78 -16.71 23.63
CA ARG A 94 23.62 -17.23 22.25
C ARG A 94 24.69 -18.25 21.90
N ALA A 95 25.95 -17.99 22.26
CA ALA A 95 27.05 -18.91 22.02
C ALA A 95 26.84 -20.24 22.77
N LEU A 96 26.45 -20.19 24.04
CA LEU A 96 26.15 -21.39 24.83
C LEU A 96 24.93 -22.13 24.30
N TYR A 97 23.87 -21.41 23.92
CA TYR A 97 22.65 -22.02 23.37
C TYR A 97 22.97 -22.86 22.14
N LEU A 98 23.74 -22.32 21.20
CA LEU A 98 24.17 -23.06 20.00
C LEU A 98 25.13 -24.20 20.36
N LYS A 99 26.11 -23.95 21.22
CA LYS A 99 27.09 -24.96 21.67
C LYS A 99 26.41 -26.16 22.33
N TRP A 100 25.30 -25.95 23.03
CA TRP A 100 24.57 -26.98 23.76
C TRP A 100 23.48 -27.67 22.93
N GLY A 101 23.42 -27.40 21.62
CA GLY A 101 22.49 -28.06 20.69
C GLY A 101 21.15 -27.35 20.54
N GLY A 102 21.05 -26.09 20.98
CA GLY A 102 19.88 -25.26 20.76
C GLY A 102 19.64 -25.00 19.28
N ALA A 103 18.38 -25.12 18.88
CA ALA A 103 17.84 -24.83 17.56
C ALA A 103 18.11 -23.36 17.14
N PRO A 104 19.02 -23.08 16.19
CA PRO A 104 19.40 -21.72 15.78
C PRO A 104 18.21 -20.85 15.34
N GLU A 105 17.19 -21.46 14.74
CA GLU A 105 15.95 -20.82 14.31
C GLU A 105 15.18 -20.16 15.47
N LYS A 106 15.34 -20.65 16.71
CA LYS A 106 14.69 -20.03 17.88
C LYS A 106 15.39 -18.75 18.35
N LEU A 107 16.61 -18.48 17.88
CA LEU A 107 17.35 -17.25 18.19
C LEU A 107 16.93 -16.05 17.33
N LEU A 108 16.13 -16.29 16.28
CA LEU A 108 15.58 -15.25 15.44
C LEU A 108 14.52 -14.44 16.19
N PRO A 109 14.25 -13.20 15.75
CA PRO A 109 13.15 -12.39 16.30
C PRO A 109 11.83 -13.16 16.27
N VAL A 110 11.01 -12.99 17.32
CA VAL A 110 9.67 -13.60 17.38
C VAL A 110 8.75 -13.02 16.30
N ALA A 111 8.90 -11.72 16.02
CA ALA A 111 8.21 -11.08 14.91
C ALA A 111 8.89 -11.48 13.60
N SER A 112 8.11 -11.84 12.59
CA SER A 112 8.65 -12.19 11.27
C SER A 112 9.10 -10.92 10.51
N PRO A 113 9.96 -11.05 9.48
CA PRO A 113 10.27 -9.99 8.54
C PRO A 113 9.01 -9.30 7.97
N LYS A 114 7.96 -10.07 7.64
CA LYS A 114 6.66 -9.50 7.20
C LYS A 114 6.00 -8.63 8.26
N ALA A 115 6.05 -9.02 9.53
CA ALA A 115 5.55 -8.21 10.62
C ALA A 115 6.39 -6.93 10.82
N ALA A 116 7.71 -7.02 10.67
CA ALA A 116 8.61 -5.86 10.71
C ALA A 116 8.31 -4.88 9.57
N TRP A 117 8.10 -5.38 8.35
CA TRP A 117 7.68 -4.57 7.19
C TRP A 117 6.33 -3.87 7.43
N THR A 118 5.34 -4.61 7.93
CA THR A 118 4.01 -4.04 8.21
C THR A 118 4.10 -2.88 9.20
N LYS A 119 4.86 -3.08 10.28
CA LYS A 119 5.09 -2.05 11.30
C LYS A 119 5.86 -0.85 10.72
N PHE A 120 6.84 -1.08 9.86
CA PHE A 120 7.57 -0.01 9.17
C PHE A 120 6.61 0.86 8.35
N LEU A 121 5.71 0.25 7.56
CA LEU A 121 4.71 1.00 6.80
C LEU A 121 3.79 1.83 7.69
N GLU A 122 3.39 1.33 8.86
CA GLU A 122 2.60 2.11 9.84
C GLU A 122 3.35 3.32 10.39
N VAL A 123 4.65 3.17 10.64
CA VAL A 123 5.54 4.26 11.10
C VAL A 123 5.72 5.29 9.97
N ALA A 124 5.93 4.84 8.74
CA ALA A 124 6.06 5.68 7.56
C ALA A 124 4.77 6.51 7.30
N ARG A 125 3.58 5.90 7.37
CA ARG A 125 2.29 6.62 7.24
C ARG A 125 2.11 7.74 8.27
N LYS A 126 2.78 7.65 9.42
CA LYS A 126 2.74 8.68 10.46
C LYS A 126 3.78 9.78 10.26
N GLY A 127 4.69 9.65 9.29
CA GLY A 127 5.83 10.56 9.10
C GLY A 127 6.89 10.44 10.19
N ASP A 128 6.93 9.33 10.94
CA ASP A 128 7.91 9.15 12.03
C ASP A 128 9.26 8.67 11.46
N LEU A 129 9.98 9.61 10.87
CA LEU A 129 11.29 9.38 10.25
C LEU A 129 12.30 8.77 11.22
N LYS A 130 12.28 9.20 12.49
CA LYS A 130 13.24 8.71 13.48
C LYS A 130 13.06 7.21 13.69
N THR A 131 11.84 6.75 13.95
CA THR A 131 11.58 5.32 14.14
C THR A 131 11.75 4.53 12.84
N ALA A 132 11.43 5.11 11.68
CA ALA A 132 11.68 4.48 10.38
C ALA A 132 13.19 4.22 10.15
N LEU A 133 14.04 5.18 10.53
CA LEU A 133 15.50 5.03 10.48
C LEU A 133 16.02 4.02 11.52
N GLU A 134 15.38 3.88 12.68
CA GLU A 134 15.71 2.85 13.68
C GLU A 134 15.30 1.44 13.21
N MET A 135 14.32 1.33 12.32
CA MET A 135 13.85 0.08 11.72
C MET A 135 14.57 -0.29 10.41
N SER A 136 15.54 0.52 9.98
CA SER A 136 16.30 0.32 8.74
C SER A 136 17.81 0.30 8.94
N SER A 137 18.49 -0.45 8.07
CA SER A 137 19.94 -0.57 7.98
C SER A 137 20.38 -0.51 6.52
N GLY A 138 21.69 -0.60 6.30
CA GLY A 138 22.26 -0.80 4.97
C GLY A 138 21.86 0.27 3.94
N LYS A 139 21.68 -0.18 2.69
CA LYS A 139 21.29 0.68 1.57
C LYS A 139 19.88 1.24 1.73
N PHE A 140 18.98 0.47 2.33
CA PHE A 140 17.60 0.91 2.53
C PHE A 140 17.51 2.10 3.49
N ARG A 141 18.34 2.14 4.53
CA ARG A 141 18.40 3.30 5.44
C ARG A 141 18.80 4.58 4.72
N GLU A 142 19.75 4.51 3.79
CA GLU A 142 20.17 5.67 3.01
C GLU A 142 19.05 6.12 2.06
N LEU A 143 18.36 5.18 1.41
CA LEU A 143 17.14 5.49 0.63
C LEU A 143 16.11 6.26 1.46
N ILE A 144 15.79 5.82 2.68
CA ILE A 144 14.82 6.52 3.53
C ILE A 144 15.27 7.95 3.88
N LYS A 145 16.58 8.20 4.03
CA LYS A 145 17.07 9.57 4.24
C LYS A 145 16.95 10.42 2.99
N GLU A 146 17.21 9.85 1.83
CA GLU A 146 17.11 10.53 0.53
C GLU A 146 15.65 10.89 0.23
N GLU A 147 14.74 9.93 0.39
CA GLU A 147 13.29 10.11 0.15
C GLU A 147 12.65 11.09 1.12
N ALA A 148 13.06 11.09 2.39
CA ALA A 148 12.55 12.05 3.36
C ALA A 148 13.13 13.46 3.18
N GLY A 149 14.25 13.61 2.48
CA GLY A 149 14.92 14.89 2.26
C GLY A 149 15.03 15.76 3.52
N GLU A 150 14.56 17.01 3.42
CA GLU A 150 14.39 17.93 4.57
C GLU A 150 12.99 17.86 5.20
N ASP A 151 12.04 17.17 4.57
CA ASP A 151 10.64 17.09 4.99
C ASP A 151 10.23 15.65 5.37
N PRO A 152 10.17 15.35 6.69
CA PRO A 152 9.75 14.04 7.18
C PRO A 152 8.38 13.56 6.68
N ASP A 153 7.52 14.46 6.19
CA ASP A 153 6.21 14.11 5.64
C ASP A 153 6.29 13.43 4.28
N GLN A 154 7.40 13.56 3.55
CA GLN A 154 7.64 12.82 2.30
C GLN A 154 7.63 11.30 2.55
N LEU A 155 8.02 10.85 3.74
CA LEU A 155 7.97 9.44 4.11
C LEU A 155 6.54 8.85 4.08
N LYS A 156 5.50 9.69 4.14
CA LYS A 156 4.10 9.26 4.13
C LYS A 156 3.65 8.71 2.77
N THR A 157 4.35 9.03 1.68
CA THR A 157 4.03 8.54 0.33
C THR A 157 4.54 7.13 0.08
N LEU A 158 5.61 6.72 0.76
CA LEU A 158 6.27 5.44 0.56
C LEU A 158 5.35 4.20 0.74
N PRO A 159 4.39 4.18 1.68
CA PRO A 159 3.38 3.12 1.76
C PRO A 159 2.38 3.08 0.59
N GLU A 160 2.18 4.19 -0.11
CA GLU A 160 1.35 4.28 -1.31
C GLU A 160 2.14 3.81 -2.54
N GLU A 161 3.44 4.03 -2.56
CA GLU A 161 4.36 3.58 -3.61
C GLU A 161 4.54 2.06 -3.63
N ILE A 162 4.38 1.38 -2.49
CA ILE A 162 4.44 -0.10 -2.42
C ILE A 162 3.11 -0.63 -1.88
N PRO A 163 2.02 -0.62 -2.68
CA PRO A 163 0.68 -0.92 -2.21
C PRO A 163 0.41 -2.43 -2.04
N PHE A 164 1.33 -3.29 -2.50
CA PHE A 164 1.14 -4.73 -2.52
C PHE A 164 1.87 -5.44 -1.36
N ALA A 165 1.24 -6.50 -0.85
CA ALA A 165 1.75 -7.31 0.24
C ALA A 165 2.81 -8.32 -0.26
N PRO A 166 3.76 -8.73 0.59
CA PRO A 166 4.72 -9.78 0.22
C PRO A 166 4.00 -11.12 0.04
N VAL A 167 4.32 -11.81 -1.06
CA VAL A 167 3.77 -13.11 -1.44
C VAL A 167 4.54 -14.28 -0.84
N GLU A 168 5.83 -14.07 -0.52
CA GLU A 168 6.69 -15.09 0.05
C GLU A 168 7.66 -14.48 1.07
N GLU A 169 8.00 -15.25 2.11
CA GLU A 169 8.98 -14.91 3.14
C GLU A 169 10.01 -16.04 3.22
N LYS A 170 11.29 -15.71 3.11
CA LYS A 170 12.41 -16.68 3.19
C LYS A 170 13.37 -16.27 4.29
N LEU A 171 13.61 -17.17 5.23
CA LEU A 171 14.66 -16.99 6.23
C LEU A 171 15.98 -17.54 5.69
N GLY A 172 17.07 -16.85 5.95
CA GLY A 172 18.41 -17.29 5.55
C GLY A 172 18.83 -18.55 6.30
N GLU A 173 19.34 -19.53 5.55
CA GLU A 173 19.86 -20.78 6.09
C GLU A 173 21.39 -20.74 6.26
N ASN A 174 21.92 -21.63 7.10
CA ASN A 174 23.36 -21.85 7.30
C ASN A 174 24.17 -20.56 7.59
N ASP A 175 25.07 -20.20 6.68
CA ASP A 175 25.95 -19.03 6.73
C ASP A 175 25.20 -17.70 6.58
N LYS A 176 23.94 -17.75 6.14
CA LYS A 176 23.03 -16.60 6.04
C LYS A 176 22.03 -16.51 7.19
N ARG A 177 22.18 -17.31 8.26
CA ARG A 177 21.35 -17.23 9.47
C ARG A 177 21.49 -15.83 10.09
N GLY A 178 20.37 -15.11 10.15
CA GLY A 178 20.34 -13.68 10.50
C GLY A 178 20.04 -12.75 9.33
N THR A 179 19.78 -13.31 8.14
CA THR A 179 19.18 -12.58 7.02
C THR A 179 17.80 -13.13 6.70
N ALA A 180 16.97 -12.34 6.04
CA ALA A 180 15.73 -12.82 5.46
C ALA A 180 15.40 -12.04 4.18
N GLU A 181 14.56 -12.63 3.33
CA GLU A 181 14.03 -12.00 2.12
C GLU A 181 12.50 -11.99 2.19
N LEU A 182 11.92 -10.83 1.90
CA LEU A 182 10.52 -10.74 1.48
C LEU A 182 10.47 -10.63 -0.03
N ILE A 183 9.61 -11.41 -0.65
CA ILE A 183 9.38 -11.37 -2.09
C ILE A 183 8.02 -10.73 -2.34
N PHE A 184 8.04 -9.72 -3.18
CA PHE A 184 6.85 -9.01 -3.64
C PHE A 184 6.58 -9.38 -5.09
N GLN A 185 5.31 -9.43 -5.45
CA GLN A 185 4.87 -9.63 -6.83
C GLN A 185 4.14 -8.37 -7.27
N VAL A 186 4.70 -7.71 -8.29
CA VAL A 186 4.06 -6.57 -8.93
C VAL A 186 2.91 -7.10 -9.79
N PRO A 187 1.69 -6.53 -9.66
CA PRO A 187 0.58 -6.89 -10.53
C PRO A 187 0.81 -6.29 -11.93
N SER A 188 1.61 -6.98 -12.74
CA SER A 188 1.86 -6.69 -14.15
C SER A 188 1.61 -7.95 -15.00
N GLU A 189 1.50 -7.78 -16.33
CA GLU A 189 1.29 -8.91 -17.26
C GLU A 189 2.39 -9.98 -17.14
N ASP A 190 3.60 -9.59 -16.75
CA ASP A 190 4.78 -10.46 -16.65
C ASP A 190 5.04 -11.03 -15.24
N GLU A 191 4.14 -10.83 -14.27
CA GLU A 191 4.29 -11.28 -12.87
C GLU A 191 5.66 -10.95 -12.25
N VAL A 192 6.16 -9.72 -12.47
CA VAL A 192 7.51 -9.34 -12.04
C VAL A 192 7.65 -9.42 -10.52
N LYS A 193 8.70 -10.12 -10.05
CA LYS A 193 9.02 -10.25 -8.62
C LYS A 193 10.29 -9.47 -8.28
N PHE A 194 10.24 -8.80 -7.14
CA PHE A 194 11.42 -8.18 -6.52
C PHE A 194 11.55 -8.59 -5.05
N LYS A 195 12.74 -8.36 -4.51
CA LYS A 195 13.10 -8.77 -3.16
C LYS A 195 13.40 -7.58 -2.27
N MET A 196 13.05 -7.72 -0.99
CA MET A 196 13.57 -6.87 0.08
C MET A 196 14.36 -7.73 1.06
N GLY A 197 15.57 -7.30 1.35
CA GLY A 197 16.47 -7.95 2.28
C GLY A 197 16.30 -7.40 3.69
N PHE A 198 16.40 -8.30 4.67
CA PHE A 198 16.33 -8.01 6.09
C PHE A 198 17.56 -8.57 6.78
N VAL A 199 18.00 -7.88 7.83
CA VAL A 199 19.07 -8.34 8.72
C VAL A 199 18.57 -8.37 10.16
N HIS A 200 19.01 -9.37 10.92
CA HIS A 200 18.69 -9.51 12.31
C HIS A 200 19.57 -8.58 13.15
N ASP A 201 18.95 -7.59 13.78
CA ASP A 201 19.59 -6.84 14.85
C ASP A 201 19.61 -7.70 16.11
N VAL A 202 20.74 -8.34 16.35
CA VAL A 202 20.97 -9.23 17.51
C VAL A 202 20.73 -8.50 18.83
N LYS A 203 21.11 -7.22 18.92
CA LYS A 203 21.05 -6.42 20.15
C LYS A 203 19.61 -6.16 20.57
N ASN A 204 18.77 -5.75 19.64
CA ASN A 204 17.37 -5.46 19.92
C ASN A 204 16.45 -6.67 19.63
N ASN A 205 17.00 -7.75 19.08
CA ASN A 205 16.29 -8.95 18.65
C ASN A 205 15.11 -8.64 17.72
N VAL A 206 15.34 -7.78 16.72
CA VAL A 206 14.35 -7.37 15.70
C VAL A 206 14.92 -7.55 14.30
N TRP A 207 14.04 -7.58 13.30
CA TRP A 207 14.44 -7.48 11.90
C TRP A 207 14.54 -6.02 11.49
N LEU A 208 15.65 -5.66 10.85
CA LEU A 208 15.84 -4.38 10.18
C LEU A 208 15.71 -4.57 8.67
N ILE A 209 15.10 -3.60 7.99
CA ILE A 209 15.04 -3.58 6.54
C ILE A 209 16.39 -3.06 6.03
N ASP A 210 17.09 -3.88 5.26
CA ASP A 210 18.50 -3.63 4.92
C ASP A 210 18.71 -3.24 3.46
N SER A 211 17.97 -3.88 2.56
CA SER A 211 18.11 -3.68 1.13
C SER A 211 16.80 -3.87 0.39
N ILE A 212 16.74 -3.28 -0.80
CA ILE A 212 15.71 -3.50 -1.81
C ILE A 212 16.43 -3.87 -3.11
N ASP A 213 15.77 -4.67 -3.95
CA ASP A 213 16.29 -5.13 -5.25
C ASP A 213 16.89 -3.97 -6.05
N GLU A 214 18.11 -4.12 -6.56
CA GLU A 214 18.78 -3.03 -7.28
C GLU A 214 18.04 -2.64 -8.56
N ARG A 215 17.31 -3.59 -9.16
CA ARG A 215 16.47 -3.31 -10.33
C ARG A 215 15.34 -2.33 -10.00
N VAL A 216 14.85 -2.36 -8.76
CA VAL A 216 13.88 -1.37 -8.27
C VAL A 216 14.55 0.01 -8.14
N MET A 217 15.72 0.06 -7.50
CA MET A 217 16.47 1.30 -7.31
C MET A 217 16.89 1.96 -8.62
N ASN A 218 17.19 1.15 -9.64
CA ASN A 218 17.58 1.60 -10.97
C ASN A 218 16.38 1.95 -11.86
N GLY A 219 15.14 1.75 -11.39
CA GLY A 219 13.92 1.95 -12.17
C GLY A 219 13.68 0.89 -13.27
N GLU A 220 14.40 -0.23 -13.24
CA GLU A 220 14.20 -1.37 -14.16
C GLU A 220 12.95 -2.20 -13.78
N ILE A 221 12.66 -2.30 -12.48
CA ILE A 221 11.38 -2.77 -11.97
C ILE A 221 10.63 -1.55 -11.47
N ASP A 222 9.65 -1.17 -12.24
CA ASP A 222 8.71 -0.15 -11.85
C ASP A 222 7.75 -0.70 -10.79
N ILE A 223 8.07 -0.39 -9.54
CA ILE A 223 7.24 -0.71 -8.39
C ILE A 223 6.31 0.43 -8.01
N GLY A 224 6.36 1.58 -8.70
CA GLY A 224 5.71 2.81 -8.29
C GLY A 224 6.64 3.97 -7.94
N VAL A 225 7.97 3.79 -7.98
CA VAL A 225 8.93 4.84 -7.58
C VAL A 225 9.26 5.81 -8.71
N ASN A 226 8.97 5.48 -9.98
CA ASN A 226 9.04 6.48 -11.07
C ASN A 226 8.13 6.20 -12.28
N ASN A 227 7.25 5.18 -12.26
CA ASN A 227 6.26 5.03 -13.33
C ASN A 227 4.99 4.23 -12.96
N PRO A 228 4.25 4.56 -11.88
CA PRO A 228 3.30 3.66 -11.21
C PRO A 228 2.30 2.95 -12.13
N PRO A 229 1.81 1.73 -11.75
CA PRO A 229 0.76 1.03 -12.50
C PRO A 229 -0.37 2.03 -12.75
N GLN A 230 -0.67 2.27 -14.04
CA GLN A 230 -1.38 3.47 -14.50
C GLN A 230 -2.83 3.53 -14.00
N GLY A 231 -3.01 3.93 -12.74
CA GLY A 231 -4.27 4.42 -12.23
C GLY A 231 -4.74 5.60 -13.09
N ASN A 232 -6.04 5.74 -13.24
CA ASN A 232 -6.65 6.71 -14.15
C ASN A 232 -6.18 8.16 -13.90
N LEU A 233 -5.90 8.53 -12.64
CA LEU A 233 -5.34 9.85 -12.31
C LEU A 233 -3.93 10.05 -12.90
N ASN A 234 -3.08 9.02 -12.91
CA ASN A 234 -1.76 9.14 -13.53
C ASN A 234 -1.83 9.20 -15.05
N LYS A 235 -2.79 8.48 -15.66
CA LYS A 235 -3.10 8.62 -17.08
C LYS A 235 -3.49 10.07 -17.42
N LEU A 236 -4.36 10.67 -16.61
CA LEU A 236 -4.75 12.08 -16.74
C LEU A 236 -3.55 13.03 -16.56
N LYS A 237 -2.61 12.76 -15.64
CA LYS A 237 -1.39 13.58 -15.49
C LYS A 237 -0.50 13.51 -16.74
N GLN A 238 -0.32 12.31 -17.31
CA GLN A 238 0.45 12.13 -18.55
C GLN A 238 -0.22 12.83 -19.74
N ILE A 239 -1.55 12.76 -19.83
CA ILE A 239 -2.34 13.52 -20.79
C ILE A 239 -2.15 15.03 -20.58
N GLY A 240 -2.21 15.52 -19.33
CA GLY A 240 -2.01 16.94 -18.98
C GLY A 240 -0.64 17.48 -19.41
N LEU A 241 0.42 16.69 -19.17
CA LEU A 241 1.77 17.06 -19.63
C LEU A 241 1.85 17.13 -21.15
N ALA A 242 1.32 16.13 -21.85
CA ALA A 242 1.30 16.12 -23.32
C ALA A 242 0.47 17.28 -23.89
N LEU A 243 -0.64 17.65 -23.23
CA LEU A 243 -1.44 18.81 -23.58
C LEU A 243 -0.66 20.12 -23.42
N SER A 244 0.12 20.27 -22.34
CA SER A 244 0.98 21.45 -22.12
C SER A 244 2.10 21.54 -23.16
N MET A 245 2.74 20.42 -23.49
CA MET A 245 3.75 20.39 -24.55
C MET A 245 3.16 20.78 -25.91
N TYR A 246 1.95 20.30 -26.19
CA TYR A 246 1.23 20.68 -27.40
C TYR A 246 0.87 22.18 -27.41
N SER A 247 0.34 22.74 -26.32
CA SER A 247 -0.05 24.16 -26.30
C SER A 247 1.15 25.11 -26.47
N GLU A 248 2.33 24.75 -25.95
CA GLU A 248 3.57 25.51 -26.17
C GLU A 248 3.94 25.60 -27.66
N GLU A 249 3.72 24.52 -28.42
CA GLU A 249 4.03 24.47 -29.85
C GLU A 249 2.92 25.08 -30.74
N TYR A 250 1.68 25.09 -30.27
CA TYR A 250 0.50 25.48 -31.07
C TYR A 250 -0.15 26.79 -30.61
N ASN A 251 0.65 27.76 -30.17
CA ASN A 251 0.20 29.10 -29.76
C ASN A 251 -0.92 29.05 -28.70
N ASP A 252 -0.67 28.35 -27.61
CA ASP A 252 -1.56 28.28 -26.43
C ASP A 252 -2.86 27.49 -26.67
N LEU A 253 -3.02 26.86 -27.85
CA LEU A 253 -4.19 26.06 -28.18
C LEU A 253 -3.99 24.59 -27.78
N PHE A 254 -4.99 24.02 -27.10
CA PHE A 254 -5.08 22.58 -26.94
C PHE A 254 -5.56 21.90 -28.23
N PRO A 255 -5.24 20.61 -28.43
CA PRO A 255 -5.59 19.89 -29.65
C PRO A 255 -7.11 19.72 -29.82
N ALA A 256 -7.55 19.45 -31.05
CA ALA A 256 -8.96 19.19 -31.33
C ALA A 256 -9.47 17.85 -30.72
N SER A 257 -8.55 16.94 -30.39
CA SER A 257 -8.84 15.67 -29.71
C SER A 257 -7.57 15.10 -29.09
N LEU A 258 -7.71 14.21 -28.10
CA LEU A 258 -6.58 13.51 -27.49
C LEU A 258 -5.79 12.66 -28.49
N GLU A 259 -6.42 12.18 -29.57
CA GLU A 259 -5.78 11.40 -30.64
C GLU A 259 -4.70 12.19 -31.39
N VAL A 260 -4.79 13.52 -31.39
CA VAL A 260 -3.74 14.39 -31.97
C VAL A 260 -2.44 14.27 -31.19
N LEU A 261 -2.50 14.07 -29.86
CA LEU A 261 -1.31 13.87 -29.02
C LEU A 261 -0.60 12.57 -29.39
N ARG A 262 -1.38 11.53 -29.70
CA ARG A 262 -0.86 10.23 -30.13
C ARG A 262 -0.22 10.30 -31.51
N THR A 263 -0.95 10.82 -32.48
CA THR A 263 -0.47 10.93 -33.87
C THR A 263 0.65 11.96 -34.04
N GLY A 264 0.71 12.96 -33.16
CA GLY A 264 1.77 13.97 -33.11
C GLY A 264 3.04 13.54 -32.35
N GLY A 265 3.06 12.34 -31.76
CA GLY A 265 4.24 11.81 -31.05
C GLY A 265 4.47 12.39 -29.64
N TYR A 266 3.49 13.10 -29.08
CA TYR A 266 3.57 13.60 -27.69
C TYR A 266 3.29 12.50 -26.66
N LEU A 267 2.48 11.50 -27.04
CA LEU A 267 2.11 10.41 -26.15
C LEU A 267 1.74 9.14 -26.95
N GLU A 268 2.68 8.21 -27.10
CA GLU A 268 2.56 7.09 -28.04
C GLU A 268 1.71 5.92 -27.54
N ASN A 269 1.58 5.74 -26.22
CA ASN A 269 0.90 4.58 -25.63
C ASN A 269 -0.63 4.78 -25.61
N GLU A 270 -1.34 3.99 -26.42
CA GLU A 270 -2.81 4.01 -26.55
C GLU A 270 -3.54 3.76 -25.22
N GLU A 271 -2.98 2.91 -24.36
CA GLU A 271 -3.59 2.56 -23.07
C GLU A 271 -3.72 3.76 -22.11
N ILE A 272 -2.95 4.82 -22.33
CA ILE A 272 -3.03 6.04 -21.51
C ILE A 272 -4.33 6.80 -21.78
N PHE A 273 -4.89 6.71 -22.99
CA PHE A 273 -6.13 7.40 -23.33
C PHE A 273 -7.39 6.67 -22.85
N LEU A 274 -7.22 5.48 -22.26
CA LEU A 274 -8.31 4.64 -21.78
C LEU A 274 -8.41 4.67 -20.25
N TRP A 275 -9.51 5.21 -19.74
CA TRP A 275 -9.98 5.03 -18.39
C TRP A 275 -10.36 3.56 -18.12
N LYS A 276 -9.83 2.98 -17.06
CA LYS A 276 -10.17 1.63 -16.60
C LYS A 276 -11.22 1.71 -15.49
N SER A 277 -12.33 0.97 -15.64
CA SER A 277 -13.34 0.92 -14.59
C SER A 277 -12.80 0.21 -13.33
N PRO A 278 -13.04 0.76 -12.13
CA PRO A 278 -12.74 0.06 -10.87
C PRO A 278 -13.67 -1.12 -10.58
N GLU A 279 -14.90 -1.08 -11.10
CA GLU A 279 -15.95 -2.07 -10.81
C GLU A 279 -16.01 -3.19 -11.86
N GLU A 280 -15.62 -2.89 -13.09
CA GLU A 280 -15.65 -3.80 -14.23
C GLU A 280 -14.25 -3.81 -14.86
N ASP A 281 -13.74 -4.94 -15.36
CA ASP A 281 -12.46 -4.97 -16.09
C ASP A 281 -12.56 -4.34 -17.51
N ALA A 282 -13.50 -3.41 -17.68
CA ALA A 282 -13.80 -2.69 -18.91
C ALA A 282 -12.96 -1.40 -19.00
N LYS A 283 -12.57 -1.05 -20.23
CA LYS A 283 -11.81 0.15 -20.56
C LYS A 283 -12.65 1.06 -21.45
N PHE A 284 -12.60 2.36 -21.18
CA PHE A 284 -13.37 3.39 -21.89
C PHE A 284 -12.47 4.60 -22.15
N PRO A 285 -12.63 5.36 -23.23
CA PRO A 285 -11.86 6.59 -23.42
C PRO A 285 -12.18 7.64 -22.36
N PHE A 286 -11.20 8.45 -21.97
CA PHE A 286 -11.47 9.68 -21.23
C PHE A 286 -12.33 10.64 -22.08
N ILE A 287 -13.22 11.37 -21.42
CA ILE A 287 -13.96 12.46 -22.06
C ILE A 287 -13.06 13.69 -22.14
N TYR A 288 -13.12 14.43 -23.24
CA TYR A 288 -12.23 15.55 -23.54
C TYR A 288 -12.99 16.78 -24.05
N ARG A 289 -12.55 17.96 -23.63
CA ARG A 289 -13.09 19.26 -24.05
C ARG A 289 -12.13 19.94 -25.03
N ALA A 290 -12.48 19.90 -26.31
CA ALA A 290 -11.73 20.60 -27.35
C ALA A 290 -12.01 22.11 -27.35
N GLY A 291 -11.10 22.88 -27.95
CA GLY A 291 -11.27 24.31 -28.20
C GLY A 291 -10.89 25.23 -27.04
N LEU A 292 -10.22 24.67 -26.02
CA LEU A 292 -9.66 25.42 -24.90
C LEU A 292 -8.26 25.92 -25.21
N LYS A 293 -7.86 26.94 -24.45
CA LYS A 293 -6.49 27.45 -24.40
C LYS A 293 -5.87 27.28 -23.02
N GLN A 294 -4.55 27.17 -22.97
CA GLN A 294 -3.83 27.06 -21.70
C GLN A 294 -3.90 28.35 -20.87
N SER A 295 -4.13 29.52 -21.49
CA SER A 295 -4.39 30.80 -20.79
C SER A 295 -5.83 31.00 -20.27
N GLU A 296 -6.73 30.05 -20.46
CA GLU A 296 -8.09 30.12 -19.87
C GLU A 296 -8.07 29.89 -18.35
N ASP A 297 -9.25 29.91 -17.72
CA ASP A 297 -9.40 29.70 -16.28
C ASP A 297 -8.79 28.36 -15.85
N ALA A 298 -7.84 28.41 -14.90
CA ALA A 298 -7.06 27.26 -14.45
C ALA A 298 -7.95 26.13 -13.91
N ASP A 299 -9.08 26.47 -13.29
CA ASP A 299 -10.06 25.52 -12.75
C ASP A 299 -10.96 24.90 -13.85
N SER A 300 -10.75 25.26 -15.12
CA SER A 300 -11.50 24.68 -16.23
C SER A 300 -11.10 23.23 -16.44
N ILE A 301 -12.10 22.37 -16.65
CA ILE A 301 -11.89 20.93 -16.81
C ILE A 301 -11.69 20.67 -18.31
N ILE A 302 -10.59 20.00 -18.64
CA ILE A 302 -10.22 19.67 -20.02
C ILE A 302 -10.37 18.19 -20.34
N ALA A 303 -10.22 17.31 -19.34
CA ALA A 303 -10.54 15.89 -19.48
C ALA A 303 -11.10 15.32 -18.19
N ALA A 304 -11.84 14.22 -18.27
CA ALA A 304 -12.39 13.55 -17.10
C ALA A 304 -12.70 12.07 -17.37
N ALA A 305 -12.92 11.30 -16.30
CA ALA A 305 -13.45 9.96 -16.38
C ALA A 305 -14.85 9.97 -17.03
N PRO A 306 -15.19 8.95 -17.85
CA PRO A 306 -16.47 8.89 -18.55
C PRO A 306 -17.65 8.66 -17.60
N VAL A 307 -17.43 8.00 -16.45
CA VAL A 307 -18.44 7.75 -15.42
C VAL A 307 -17.90 8.09 -14.03
N ALA A 308 -18.80 8.41 -13.11
CA ALA A 308 -18.48 8.54 -11.69
C ALA A 308 -18.53 7.18 -11.00
N VAL A 309 -17.64 6.96 -10.05
CA VAL A 309 -17.55 5.76 -9.20
C VAL A 309 -17.70 6.20 -7.76
N ASP A 310 -18.63 5.59 -7.03
CA ASP A 310 -18.96 5.97 -5.65
C ASP A 310 -19.28 7.47 -5.45
N GLY A 311 -19.83 8.13 -6.47
CA GLY A 311 -20.15 9.56 -6.44
C GLY A 311 -18.97 10.51 -6.72
N TRP A 312 -17.81 9.96 -7.09
CA TRP A 312 -16.61 10.72 -7.43
C TRP A 312 -16.23 10.54 -8.90
N ARG A 313 -15.66 11.59 -9.49
CA ARG A 313 -15.14 11.60 -10.86
C ARG A 313 -13.72 12.10 -10.88
N GLU A 314 -12.88 11.39 -11.61
CA GLU A 314 -11.48 11.77 -11.82
C GLU A 314 -11.42 12.81 -12.93
N VAL A 315 -10.77 13.94 -12.70
CA VAL A 315 -10.77 15.10 -13.61
C VAL A 315 -9.36 15.63 -13.81
N LEU A 316 -9.14 16.25 -14.97
CA LEU A 316 -7.94 16.99 -15.35
C LEU A 316 -8.34 18.43 -15.67
N CYS A 317 -7.69 19.38 -15.01
CA CYS A 317 -7.85 20.81 -15.23
C CYS A 317 -6.83 21.33 -16.26
N ILE A 318 -7.09 22.52 -16.81
CA ILE A 318 -6.27 23.17 -17.84
C ILE A 318 -4.82 23.39 -17.35
N ASP A 319 -4.64 23.68 -16.06
CA ASP A 319 -3.33 23.89 -15.45
C ASP A 319 -2.52 22.60 -15.23
N GLY A 320 -3.06 21.45 -15.62
CA GLY A 320 -2.45 20.14 -15.41
C GLY A 320 -2.78 19.51 -14.06
N HIS A 321 -3.56 20.16 -13.21
CA HIS A 321 -4.01 19.60 -11.94
C HIS A 321 -4.98 18.43 -12.18
N VAL A 322 -4.82 17.38 -11.38
CA VAL A 322 -5.63 16.16 -11.47
C VAL A 322 -6.18 15.82 -10.09
N GLU A 323 -7.50 15.64 -9.99
CA GLU A 323 -8.15 15.35 -8.71
C GLU A 323 -9.35 14.42 -8.86
N LYS A 324 -9.85 13.94 -7.71
CA LYS A 324 -11.17 13.32 -7.60
C LYS A 324 -12.17 14.40 -7.18
N MET A 325 -13.06 14.74 -8.09
CA MET A 325 -14.11 15.73 -7.89
C MET A 325 -15.43 15.03 -7.54
N ASP A 326 -16.18 15.59 -6.60
CA ASP A 326 -17.55 15.15 -6.33
C ASP A 326 -18.42 15.30 -7.59
N GLU A 327 -19.26 14.32 -7.89
CA GLU A 327 -20.03 14.29 -9.15
C GLU A 327 -20.97 15.49 -9.32
N GLU A 328 -21.55 16.00 -8.23
CA GLU A 328 -22.41 17.18 -8.31
C GLU A 328 -21.58 18.45 -8.53
N LYS A 329 -20.42 18.57 -7.87
CA LYS A 329 -19.47 19.65 -8.17
C LYS A 329 -18.97 19.61 -9.62
N PHE A 330 -18.72 18.42 -10.14
CA PHE A 330 -18.32 18.23 -11.52
C PHE A 330 -19.41 18.68 -12.49
N LYS A 331 -20.67 18.26 -12.28
CA LYS A 331 -21.82 18.71 -13.07
C LYS A 331 -21.96 20.24 -13.05
N GLU A 332 -21.80 20.87 -11.89
CA GLU A 332 -21.84 22.33 -11.75
C GLU A 332 -20.70 23.02 -12.52
N ALA A 333 -19.47 22.50 -12.42
CA ALA A 333 -18.29 23.03 -13.11
C ALA A 333 -18.43 22.93 -14.63
N VAL A 334 -18.85 21.77 -15.12
CA VAL A 334 -19.13 21.50 -16.54
C VAL A 334 -20.23 22.41 -17.07
N ALA A 335 -21.31 22.59 -16.32
CA ALA A 335 -22.42 23.48 -16.69
C ALA A 335 -21.98 24.95 -16.77
N ARG A 336 -21.16 25.40 -15.81
CA ARG A 336 -20.57 26.76 -15.81
C ARG A 336 -19.66 26.98 -17.02
N GLN A 337 -18.90 25.96 -17.39
CA GLN A 337 -18.03 25.96 -18.57
C GLN A 337 -18.79 25.83 -19.90
N GLY A 338 -20.10 25.55 -19.86
CA GLY A 338 -20.89 25.27 -21.06
C GLY A 338 -20.43 24.02 -21.81
N TRP A 339 -19.73 23.11 -21.12
CA TRP A 339 -19.21 21.89 -21.74
C TRP A 339 -20.35 20.88 -21.90
N LYS A 340 -20.67 20.55 -23.15
CA LYS A 340 -21.61 19.49 -23.50
C LYS A 340 -20.80 18.30 -24.01
N PHE A 341 -20.84 17.19 -23.31
CA PHE A 341 -20.16 15.97 -23.73
C PHE A 341 -21.02 14.75 -23.43
N LYS A 342 -20.56 13.60 -23.90
CA LYS A 342 -21.30 12.34 -23.88
C LYS A 342 -21.09 11.56 -22.56
N GLY A 343 -22.17 11.23 -21.81
CA GLY A 343 -22.17 10.17 -20.77
C GLY A 343 -22.71 10.46 -19.36
N LEU A 344 -23.36 11.59 -19.03
CA LEU A 344 -23.57 11.94 -17.60
C LEU A 344 -24.86 11.54 -16.88
N VAL A 345 -25.89 11.16 -17.61
CA VAL A 345 -27.24 11.27 -17.03
C VAL A 345 -27.64 9.90 -16.47
N LYS A 346 -28.11 9.79 -15.22
CA LYS A 346 -28.91 8.62 -14.82
C LYS A 346 -30.35 8.89 -15.25
N LYS A 347 -31.17 7.86 -15.47
CA LYS A 347 -32.57 8.05 -15.89
C LYS A 347 -33.31 9.04 -14.98
N GLU A 348 -33.06 8.97 -13.68
CA GLU A 348 -33.67 9.78 -12.63
C GLU A 348 -33.33 11.27 -12.75
N ASP A 349 -32.21 11.59 -13.42
CA ASP A 349 -31.73 12.95 -13.66
C ASP A 349 -32.33 13.57 -14.93
N VAL A 350 -33.03 12.78 -15.77
CA VAL A 350 -33.76 13.29 -16.94
C VAL A 350 -35.14 13.78 -16.49
N PRO A 351 -35.49 15.07 -16.71
CA PRO A 351 -36.83 15.58 -16.43
C PRO A 351 -37.95 14.71 -17.04
N GLU A 352 -39.05 14.47 -16.31
CA GLU A 352 -40.12 13.55 -16.74
C GLU A 352 -40.73 13.89 -18.11
N ASP A 353 -40.81 15.18 -18.43
CA ASP A 353 -41.27 15.70 -19.72
C ASP A 353 -40.33 15.30 -20.85
N LYS A 354 -39.02 15.41 -20.64
CA LYS A 354 -38.00 14.93 -21.58
C LYS A 354 -37.98 13.42 -21.69
N GLN A 355 -38.13 12.68 -20.59
CA GLN A 355 -38.24 11.20 -20.66
C GLN A 355 -39.42 10.77 -21.53
N LYS A 356 -40.58 11.44 -21.38
CA LYS A 356 -41.77 11.18 -22.20
C LYS A 356 -41.50 11.48 -23.67
N GLU A 357 -40.80 12.57 -23.95
CA GLU A 357 -40.40 12.94 -25.31
C GLU A 357 -39.48 11.89 -25.95
N ILE A 358 -38.43 11.47 -25.23
CA ILE A 358 -37.48 10.43 -25.67
C ILE A 358 -38.21 9.11 -25.94
N ARG A 359 -39.04 8.63 -25.01
CA ARG A 359 -39.86 7.42 -25.23
C ARG A 359 -40.81 7.57 -26.42
N GLY A 360 -41.31 8.78 -26.68
CA GLY A 360 -42.12 9.11 -27.83
C GLY A 360 -41.37 8.94 -29.16
N PHE A 361 -40.11 9.37 -29.22
CA PHE A 361 -39.26 9.16 -30.40
C PHE A 361 -38.79 7.71 -30.56
N VAL A 362 -38.48 7.02 -29.45
CA VAL A 362 -38.11 5.59 -29.51
C VAL A 362 -39.24 4.73 -30.09
N LYS A 363 -40.50 4.98 -29.70
CA LYS A 363 -41.65 4.27 -30.29
C LYS A 363 -41.77 4.49 -31.80
N LYS A 364 -41.42 5.68 -32.28
CA LYS A 364 -41.45 6.02 -33.71
C LYS A 364 -40.33 5.36 -34.52
N LEU A 365 -39.34 4.75 -33.87
CA LEU A 365 -38.37 3.89 -34.55
C LEU A 365 -39.01 2.60 -35.08
N GLY A 366 -40.16 2.17 -34.56
CA GLY A 366 -40.94 1.04 -35.08
C GLY A 366 -42.01 1.44 -36.11
N ASP A 367 -42.06 2.71 -36.53
CA ASP A 367 -43.08 3.15 -37.48
C ASP A 367 -42.88 2.51 -38.86
N SER A 368 -43.97 2.21 -39.57
CA SER A 368 -43.94 1.67 -40.94
C SER A 368 -43.29 2.63 -41.96
N ASP A 369 -43.38 3.95 -41.75
CA ASP A 369 -42.80 4.97 -42.63
C ASP A 369 -41.29 5.18 -42.34
N SER A 370 -40.45 4.93 -43.35
CA SER A 370 -38.99 5.08 -43.23
C SER A 370 -38.54 6.50 -42.94
N ASN A 371 -39.29 7.52 -43.40
CA ASN A 371 -38.94 8.92 -43.14
C ASN A 371 -39.16 9.28 -41.66
N VAL A 372 -40.22 8.73 -41.06
CA VAL A 372 -40.53 8.91 -39.64
C VAL A 372 -39.48 8.25 -38.75
N ARG A 373 -39.00 7.05 -39.13
CA ARG A 373 -37.90 6.36 -38.44
C ARG A 373 -36.60 7.17 -38.52
N ALA A 374 -36.24 7.64 -39.72
CA ALA A 374 -35.02 8.41 -39.93
C ALA A 374 -35.02 9.75 -39.17
N ASP A 375 -36.14 10.48 -39.21
CA ASP A 375 -36.30 11.74 -38.45
C ASP A 375 -36.23 11.51 -36.93
N SER A 376 -36.88 10.46 -36.44
CA SER A 376 -36.86 10.11 -35.01
C SER A 376 -35.47 9.67 -34.55
N LYS A 377 -34.76 8.87 -35.34
CA LYS A 377 -33.36 8.50 -35.09
C LYS A 377 -32.45 9.73 -35.06
N LYS A 378 -32.61 10.64 -36.02
CA LYS A 378 -31.85 11.89 -36.06
C LYS A 378 -32.10 12.72 -34.80
N LYS A 379 -33.36 12.88 -34.39
CA LYS A 379 -33.72 13.61 -33.15
C LYS A 379 -33.16 12.95 -31.89
N LEU A 380 -33.19 11.63 -31.79
CA LEU A 380 -32.58 10.90 -30.67
C LEU A 380 -31.05 11.08 -30.64
N LEU A 381 -30.40 11.13 -31.80
CA LEU A 381 -28.96 11.43 -31.90
C LEU A 381 -28.64 12.89 -31.59
N GLU A 382 -29.49 13.84 -31.98
CA GLU A 382 -29.38 15.27 -31.66
C GLU A 382 -29.58 15.53 -30.16
N MET A 383 -30.46 14.77 -29.49
CA MET A 383 -30.60 14.77 -28.03
C MET A 383 -29.36 14.20 -27.32
N GLY A 384 -28.53 13.44 -28.05
CA GLY A 384 -27.26 12.94 -27.58
C GLY A 384 -27.40 12.06 -26.34
N ILE A 385 -26.46 12.23 -25.43
CA ILE A 385 -26.29 11.38 -24.24
C ILE A 385 -27.31 11.54 -23.15
N ASP A 386 -28.03 12.66 -23.11
CA ASP A 386 -29.10 12.87 -22.15
C ASP A 386 -30.25 11.90 -22.42
N ALA A 387 -30.33 11.33 -23.63
CA ALA A 387 -31.34 10.36 -24.01
C ALA A 387 -30.93 8.89 -23.76
N PHE A 388 -29.64 8.60 -23.66
CA PHE A 388 -29.14 7.22 -23.60
C PHE A 388 -29.68 6.39 -22.41
N PRO A 389 -29.77 6.93 -21.18
CA PRO A 389 -30.29 6.17 -20.03
C PRO A 389 -31.76 5.76 -20.20
N VAL A 390 -32.55 6.59 -20.90
CA VAL A 390 -33.95 6.31 -21.20
C VAL A 390 -34.08 5.37 -22.40
N ILE A 391 -33.18 5.49 -23.39
CA ILE A 391 -33.11 4.62 -24.57
C ILE A 391 -32.67 3.19 -24.18
N GLU A 392 -31.82 3.03 -23.18
CA GLU A 392 -31.35 1.73 -22.68
C GLU A 392 -32.50 0.81 -22.21
N GLU A 393 -33.63 1.37 -21.75
CA GLU A 393 -34.86 0.64 -21.41
C GLU A 393 -35.37 -0.22 -22.59
N PHE A 394 -35.06 0.16 -23.82
CA PHE A 394 -35.60 -0.43 -25.05
C PHE A 394 -34.62 -1.38 -25.75
N THR A 395 -33.50 -1.71 -25.12
CA THR A 395 -32.51 -2.67 -25.64
C THR A 395 -33.06 -4.09 -25.83
N ASN A 396 -34.16 -4.40 -25.14
CA ASN A 396 -34.90 -5.65 -25.22
C ASN A 396 -36.37 -5.45 -25.64
N ASP A 397 -36.67 -4.36 -26.36
CA ASP A 397 -38.03 -4.09 -26.84
C ASP A 397 -38.55 -5.27 -27.70
N PRO A 398 -39.84 -5.67 -27.60
CA PRO A 398 -40.41 -6.73 -28.42
C PRO A 398 -40.31 -6.47 -29.92
N ASP A 399 -40.36 -5.20 -30.35
CA ASP A 399 -40.21 -4.82 -31.75
C ASP A 399 -38.74 -4.99 -32.21
N PRO A 400 -38.47 -5.83 -33.23
CA PRO A 400 -37.12 -6.05 -33.73
C PRO A 400 -36.46 -4.81 -34.31
N GLU A 401 -37.23 -3.91 -34.94
CA GLU A 401 -36.69 -2.70 -35.58
C GLU A 401 -36.24 -1.70 -34.51
N ILE A 402 -37.09 -1.47 -33.49
CA ILE A 402 -36.74 -0.63 -32.33
C ILE A 402 -35.48 -1.18 -31.66
N ARG A 403 -35.44 -2.48 -31.40
CA ARG A 403 -34.31 -3.14 -30.75
C ARG A 403 -33.00 -3.00 -31.53
N ILE A 404 -33.03 -3.14 -32.85
CA ILE A 404 -31.85 -3.00 -33.72
C ILE A 404 -31.38 -1.54 -33.73
N GLU A 405 -32.30 -0.59 -33.93
CA GLU A 405 -31.99 0.83 -34.01
C GLU A 405 -31.52 1.40 -32.67
N VAL A 406 -32.13 1.01 -31.56
CA VAL A 406 -31.68 1.34 -30.20
C VAL A 406 -30.25 0.83 -29.97
N LYS A 407 -29.95 -0.43 -30.33
CA LYS A 407 -28.58 -0.96 -30.22
C LYS A 407 -27.61 -0.22 -31.14
N ASN A 408 -28.04 0.22 -32.32
CA ASN A 408 -27.18 0.99 -33.22
C ASN A 408 -26.91 2.42 -32.70
N ILE A 409 -27.90 3.06 -32.09
CA ILE A 409 -27.75 4.37 -31.44
C ILE A 409 -26.80 4.24 -30.22
N LEU A 410 -26.99 3.20 -29.41
CA LEU A 410 -26.16 2.92 -28.23
C LEU A 410 -24.77 2.34 -28.57
N LYS A 411 -24.53 1.84 -29.79
CA LYS A 411 -23.17 1.52 -30.27
C LYS A 411 -22.32 2.77 -30.50
N GLY A 412 -22.95 3.94 -30.62
CA GLY A 412 -22.29 5.25 -30.61
C GLY A 412 -22.23 5.91 -29.22
N LYS A 413 -22.45 5.11 -28.16
CA LYS A 413 -22.20 5.42 -26.75
C LYS A 413 -20.71 5.57 -26.51
#